data_AF-A0A4Q9N7I6-F1
#
_entry.id   AF-A0A4Q9N7I6-F1
#
_cell.length_a   1.000
_cell.length_b   1.000
_cell.length_c   1.000
_cell.angle_alpha   90.00
_cell.angle_beta   90.00
_cell.angle_gamma   90.00
#
_symmetry.space_group_name_H-M   'P 1'
#
loop_
_entity.id
_entity.type
_entity.pdbx_description
1 polymer ?
#
loop_
_entity_poly.entity_id
_entity_poly.type
_entity_poly.pdbx_seq_one_letter_code
_entity_poly.pdbx_strand_id
1 'polypeptide(L)'
;MGNSAASSATTPTEAATSTSNALPKFDTPILGMVQRPKVTVATEYGNPLSFWVEYPNGLVDVTRTTHLPKGHLASGDVAQEQVASEVPVPPLLKNAQLDIPVDGDRHVRIAKEKSAIVIIDMQNFFLHPDLRDHPTGLDCVVPLMNLVPALRAHDVKILWVNWGLTDHELTTIPPSLVRGFMKSGRGGFGSQLPGPFGRLLMRGEYNSELYGPLQGLYEEGRQEGTDVWIHKNRMSGIWGGQTALDLYLQEHGISTLFFAGVNADQCVLGTLVDAYFRGYDCITVEDCIATTSPAGALESVLYNAGGSYGFVTSSERIIKAAS
;
A
#
# COMPACT_ATOMS: atom_id res chain seq x y z
N MET A 1 71.95 46.50 -14.96
CA MET A 1 71.07 47.68 -15.14
C MET A 1 69.64 47.18 -15.14
N GLY A 2 68.69 47.56 -14.29
CA GLY A 2 68.69 47.87 -12.86
C GLY A 2 67.50 47.07 -12.26
N ASN A 3 67.70 46.40 -11.12
CA ASN A 3 67.15 46.75 -9.79
C ASN A 3 65.62 46.77 -9.69
N SER A 4 65.03 45.86 -8.90
CA SER A 4 64.58 46.10 -7.49
C SER A 4 63.14 46.63 -7.47
N ALA A 5 62.19 46.28 -6.59
CA ALA A 5 62.10 45.44 -5.42
C ALA A 5 60.61 45.14 -5.16
N ALA A 6 60.36 44.22 -4.24
CA ALA A 6 59.07 43.85 -3.68
C ALA A 6 58.34 44.98 -2.91
N SER A 7 57.11 44.66 -2.50
CA SER A 7 56.27 45.26 -1.45
C SER A 7 55.23 46.28 -1.90
N SER A 8 53.97 45.87 -1.94
CA SER A 8 53.04 46.21 -0.83
C SER A 8 51.74 45.42 -0.99
N ALA A 9 51.36 44.76 0.10
CA ALA A 9 50.07 44.13 0.25
C ALA A 9 49.02 45.19 0.55
N THR A 10 47.95 45.21 -0.24
CA THR A 10 46.71 45.92 0.09
C THR A 10 45.55 45.03 -0.34
N THR A 11 44.99 44.35 0.65
CA THR A 11 43.70 43.66 0.61
C THR A 11 42.58 44.62 0.21
N PRO A 12 41.74 44.29 -0.78
CA PRO A 12 40.39 44.81 -0.87
C PRO A 12 39.47 43.95 0.00
N THR A 13 38.85 44.60 0.98
CA THR A 13 37.76 44.12 1.81
C THR A 13 36.55 43.79 0.93
N GLU A 14 36.36 42.52 0.56
CA GLU A 14 35.05 42.04 0.14
C GLU A 14 34.26 41.65 1.39
N ALA A 15 33.36 42.55 1.78
CA ALA A 15 32.32 42.29 2.75
C ALA A 15 31.43 41.17 2.21
N ALA A 16 31.67 39.94 2.66
CA ALA A 16 30.69 38.88 2.60
C ALA A 16 29.49 39.30 3.45
N THR A 17 28.52 39.94 2.82
CA THR A 17 27.17 40.05 3.36
C THR A 17 26.64 38.65 3.50
N SER A 18 26.77 38.09 4.71
CA SER A 18 26.04 36.90 5.12
C SER A 18 24.56 37.23 4.98
N THR A 19 23.95 36.87 3.85
CA THR A 19 22.51 36.76 3.77
C THR A 19 22.15 35.67 4.77
N SER A 20 21.71 36.10 5.94
CA SER A 20 21.11 35.23 6.92
C SER A 20 20.06 34.42 6.18
N ASN A 21 20.27 33.11 6.08
CA ASN A 21 19.18 32.17 5.87
C ASN A 21 18.32 32.27 7.13
N ALA A 22 17.54 33.35 7.23
CA ALA A 22 16.46 33.43 8.19
C ALA A 22 15.54 32.29 7.82
N LEU A 23 15.51 31.28 8.70
CA LEU A 23 14.53 30.20 8.65
C LEU A 23 13.14 30.82 8.36
N PRO A 24 12.31 30.18 7.52
CA PRO A 24 11.01 30.72 7.19
C PRO A 24 10.25 31.09 8.46
N LYS A 25 9.73 32.33 8.52
CA LYS A 25 8.95 32.86 9.66
C LYS A 25 7.71 32.04 10.00
N PHE A 26 7.29 31.21 9.05
CA PHE A 26 6.20 30.25 9.19
C PHE A 26 6.79 28.88 8.93
N ASP A 27 7.47 28.34 9.95
CA ASP A 27 7.80 26.93 10.00
C ASP A 27 6.48 26.20 10.25
N THR A 28 5.90 25.66 9.19
CA THR A 28 4.75 24.77 9.37
C THR A 28 5.31 23.52 10.04
N PRO A 29 4.71 22.99 11.12
CA PRO A 29 5.29 21.89 11.92
C PRO A 29 5.64 20.61 11.15
N ILE A 30 5.32 20.54 9.86
CA ILE A 30 5.60 19.45 8.93
C ILE A 30 7.12 19.25 8.72
N LEU A 31 7.92 20.33 8.78
CA LEU A 31 9.38 20.25 8.62
C LEU A 31 10.02 19.67 9.89
N GLY A 32 10.31 18.37 9.87
CA GLY A 32 11.03 17.66 10.94
C GLY A 32 10.23 16.56 11.64
N MET A 33 8.99 16.29 11.21
CA MET A 33 8.23 15.16 11.74
C MET A 33 8.77 13.85 11.15
N VAL A 34 9.53 13.10 11.95
CA VAL A 34 9.88 11.71 11.66
C VAL A 34 8.66 10.80 11.87
N GLN A 35 7.72 11.21 12.73
CA GLN A 35 6.51 10.47 13.07
C GLN A 35 5.36 11.43 13.38
N ARG A 36 4.12 11.07 13.00
CA ARG A 36 2.91 11.83 13.33
C ARG A 36 2.58 11.68 14.83
N PRO A 37 2.53 12.77 15.62
CA PRO A 37 2.21 12.72 17.04
C PRO A 37 0.78 12.21 17.24
N LYS A 38 0.52 11.57 18.38
CA LYS A 38 -0.84 11.21 18.79
C LYS A 38 -1.66 12.47 19.03
N VAL A 39 -2.94 12.41 18.68
CA VAL A 39 -3.90 13.47 19.05
C VAL A 39 -4.02 13.58 20.57
N THR A 40 -4.22 14.79 21.08
CA THR A 40 -4.38 15.04 22.53
C THR A 40 -5.84 14.92 22.99
N VAL A 41 -6.77 15.06 22.05
CA VAL A 41 -8.22 14.85 22.21
C VAL A 41 -8.71 13.93 21.09
N ALA A 42 -9.90 13.35 21.23
CA ALA A 42 -10.46 12.61 20.10
C ALA A 42 -10.69 13.56 18.92
N THR A 43 -10.18 13.17 17.76
CA THR A 43 -10.18 13.99 16.54
C THR A 43 -10.81 13.22 15.41
N GLU A 44 -11.84 13.81 14.80
CA GLU A 44 -12.50 13.26 13.62
C GLU A 44 -11.85 13.83 12.36
N TYR A 45 -11.59 12.96 11.38
CA TYR A 45 -11.07 13.32 10.06
C TYR A 45 -12.08 12.91 8.99
N GLY A 46 -12.32 13.77 8.01
CA GLY A 46 -13.17 13.47 6.86
C GLY A 46 -14.32 14.46 6.68
N ASN A 47 -15.46 13.93 6.26
CA ASN A 47 -16.65 14.70 5.90
C ASN A 47 -17.95 13.95 6.34
N PRO A 48 -19.15 14.54 6.16
CA PRO A 48 -20.41 13.92 6.62
C PRO A 48 -20.74 12.53 6.04
N LEU A 49 -20.08 12.10 4.97
CA LEU A 49 -20.32 10.82 4.29
C LEU A 49 -19.18 9.81 4.49
N SER A 50 -17.97 10.26 4.80
CA SER A 50 -16.80 9.41 5.02
C SER A 50 -15.88 10.07 6.05
N PHE A 51 -15.72 9.41 7.19
CA PHE A 51 -14.92 9.90 8.30
C PHE A 51 -14.39 8.76 9.15
N TRP A 52 -13.36 9.06 9.94
CA TRP A 52 -12.81 8.18 10.97
C TRP A 52 -12.32 9.02 12.15
N VAL A 53 -12.09 8.38 13.30
CA VAL A 53 -11.67 9.10 14.51
C VAL A 53 -10.38 8.54 15.06
N GLU A 54 -9.44 9.42 15.38
CA GLU A 54 -8.27 9.10 16.18
C GLU A 54 -8.51 9.46 17.64
N TYR A 55 -8.08 8.59 18.55
CA TYR A 55 -8.17 8.77 20.00
C TYR A 55 -6.79 8.98 20.64
N PRO A 56 -6.70 9.65 21.80
CA PRO A 56 -5.41 9.93 22.45
C PRO A 56 -4.59 8.70 22.84
N ASN A 57 -5.24 7.54 23.02
CA ASN A 57 -4.55 6.28 23.27
C ASN A 57 -3.84 5.70 22.02
N GLY A 58 -4.02 6.30 20.85
CA GLY A 58 -3.46 5.86 19.58
C GLY A 58 -4.37 4.96 18.75
N LEU A 59 -5.63 4.75 19.16
CA LEU A 59 -6.63 4.06 18.35
C LEU A 59 -7.07 4.96 17.19
N VAL A 60 -7.03 4.42 15.98
CA VAL A 60 -7.62 4.98 14.77
C VAL A 60 -8.82 4.11 14.40
N ASP A 61 -10.03 4.61 14.59
CA ASP A 61 -11.28 3.88 14.34
C ASP A 61 -11.89 4.27 12.99
N VAL A 62 -11.64 3.45 11.97
CA VAL A 62 -12.20 3.60 10.62
C VAL A 62 -13.57 2.93 10.46
N THR A 63 -14.14 2.42 11.55
CA THR A 63 -15.44 1.70 11.52
C THR A 63 -16.62 2.55 11.98
N ARG A 64 -16.35 3.78 12.41
CA ARG A 64 -17.38 4.64 12.99
C ARG A 64 -18.48 4.94 11.99
N THR A 65 -19.72 4.86 12.47
CA THR A 65 -20.94 5.23 11.74
C THR A 65 -21.64 6.44 12.33
N THR A 66 -21.18 6.89 13.50
CA THR A 66 -21.73 8.05 14.21
C THR A 66 -20.63 9.07 14.44
N HIS A 67 -20.85 10.30 13.97
CA HIS A 67 -19.96 11.42 14.22
C HIS A 67 -19.78 11.70 15.72
N LEU A 68 -18.69 12.34 16.09
CA LEU A 68 -18.49 12.79 17.47
C LEU A 68 -19.58 13.80 17.90
N PRO A 69 -20.09 13.73 19.15
CA PRO A 69 -21.16 14.61 19.62
C PRO A 69 -20.68 16.08 19.82
N LYS A 70 -20.97 16.94 18.82
CA LYS A 70 -20.69 18.40 18.69
C LYS A 70 -19.25 18.78 18.31
N GLY A 71 -19.02 19.77 17.42
CA GLY A 71 -19.92 20.79 16.84
C GLY A 71 -20.06 20.72 15.32
N HIS A 72 -20.93 21.54 14.71
CA HIS A 72 -20.92 21.74 13.25
C HIS A 72 -19.48 22.07 12.81
N LEU A 73 -18.94 21.36 11.81
CA LEU A 73 -17.76 21.81 11.07
C LEU A 73 -18.01 23.29 10.72
N ALA A 74 -17.09 24.19 11.07
CA ALA A 74 -17.13 25.50 10.44
C ALA A 74 -17.06 25.23 8.93
N SER A 75 -17.88 25.94 8.14
CA SER A 75 -17.99 25.68 6.70
C SER A 75 -16.61 25.67 6.04
N GLY A 76 -16.11 24.49 5.68
CA GLY A 76 -14.81 24.31 5.01
C GLY A 76 -13.77 23.45 5.75
N ASP A 77 -13.97 23.12 7.02
CA ASP A 77 -13.02 22.27 7.78
C ASP A 77 -13.22 20.78 7.48
N VAL A 78 -12.13 20.00 7.43
CA VAL A 78 -12.11 18.54 7.16
C VAL A 78 -11.51 17.71 8.30
N ALA A 79 -11.19 18.37 9.41
CA ALA A 79 -10.77 17.75 10.67
C ALA A 79 -11.38 18.51 11.83
N GLN A 80 -11.88 17.80 12.83
CA GLN A 80 -12.53 18.40 13.98
C GLN A 80 -12.03 17.81 15.29
N GLU A 81 -11.48 18.68 16.13
CA GLU A 81 -11.12 18.38 17.51
C GLU A 81 -12.34 18.58 18.43
N GLN A 82 -12.59 17.63 19.34
CA GLN A 82 -13.69 17.76 20.29
C GLN A 82 -13.30 18.64 21.50
N VAL A 83 -14.18 19.58 21.87
CA VAL A 83 -14.01 20.55 22.98
C VAL A 83 -14.48 19.98 24.34
N ALA A 84 -15.14 18.82 24.36
CA ALA A 84 -15.70 18.21 25.56
C ALA A 84 -14.68 17.35 26.33
N SER A 85 -14.83 17.28 27.66
CA SER A 85 -14.09 16.39 28.55
C SER A 85 -14.30 14.91 28.16
N GLU A 86 -13.22 14.20 27.87
CA GLU A 86 -13.11 12.76 27.60
C GLU A 86 -14.22 12.12 26.74
N VAL A 87 -13.94 11.98 25.45
CA VAL A 87 -14.72 11.09 24.57
C VAL A 87 -14.34 9.64 24.89
N PRO A 88 -15.26 8.80 25.37
CA PRO A 88 -14.93 7.41 25.64
C PRO A 88 -14.61 6.68 24.34
N VAL A 89 -13.52 5.90 24.37
CA VAL A 89 -13.17 4.98 23.29
C VAL A 89 -14.24 3.88 23.23
N PRO A 90 -14.93 3.67 22.09
CA PRO A 90 -15.90 2.60 21.98
C PRO A 90 -15.27 1.24 22.27
N PRO A 91 -15.97 0.32 22.98
CA PRO A 91 -15.46 -1.02 23.18
C PRO A 91 -15.33 -1.76 21.84
N LEU A 92 -14.32 -2.63 21.72
CA LEU A 92 -14.12 -3.46 20.55
C LEU A 92 -15.27 -4.47 20.41
N LEU A 93 -15.96 -4.46 19.27
CA LEU A 93 -16.94 -5.48 18.91
C LEU A 93 -16.22 -6.68 18.29
N LYS A 94 -15.65 -7.55 19.13
CA LYS A 94 -14.76 -8.66 18.71
C LYS A 94 -15.31 -9.55 17.59
N ASN A 95 -16.63 -9.69 17.48
CA ASN A 95 -17.26 -10.47 16.41
C ASN A 95 -17.18 -9.77 15.06
N ALA A 96 -17.26 -8.44 15.00
CA ALA A 96 -17.34 -7.65 13.75
C ALA A 96 -16.08 -6.83 13.44
N GLN A 97 -15.21 -6.61 14.42
CA GLN A 97 -14.07 -5.70 14.33
C GLN A 97 -12.76 -6.37 14.76
N LEU A 98 -11.64 -5.83 14.26
CA LEU A 98 -10.28 -6.14 14.71
C LEU A 98 -9.56 -4.84 15.08
N ASP A 99 -8.81 -4.84 16.19
CA ASP A 99 -7.86 -3.78 16.55
C ASP A 99 -6.45 -4.24 16.20
N ILE A 100 -5.92 -3.76 15.08
CA ILE A 100 -4.65 -4.22 14.52
C ILE A 100 -3.55 -3.23 14.90
N PRO A 101 -2.47 -3.67 15.59
CA PRO A 101 -1.32 -2.82 15.83
C PRO A 101 -0.66 -2.41 14.52
N VAL A 102 -0.37 -1.13 14.36
CA VAL A 102 0.30 -0.54 13.20
C VAL A 102 1.49 0.31 13.67
N ASP A 103 2.32 0.73 12.72
CA ASP A 103 3.49 1.55 13.03
C ASP A 103 3.13 2.86 13.73
N GLY A 104 4.09 3.36 14.50
CA GLY A 104 3.96 4.60 15.25
C GLY A 104 3.19 4.47 16.58
N ASP A 105 3.18 3.27 17.17
CA ASP A 105 2.50 2.95 18.45
C ASP A 105 0.99 3.25 18.40
N ARG A 106 0.35 2.74 17.35
CA ARG A 106 -1.06 2.95 17.03
C ARG A 106 -1.76 1.62 16.79
N HIS A 107 -3.08 1.66 16.88
CA HIS A 107 -3.94 0.56 16.44
C HIS A 107 -4.92 1.10 15.41
N VAL A 108 -5.17 0.36 14.34
CA VAL A 108 -6.27 0.63 13.43
C VAL A 108 -7.41 -0.35 13.73
N ARG A 109 -8.60 0.17 14.01
CA ARG A 109 -9.81 -0.63 14.14
C ARG A 109 -10.49 -0.73 12.79
N ILE A 110 -10.69 -1.94 12.30
CA ILE A 110 -11.29 -2.22 10.99
C ILE A 110 -12.55 -3.07 11.15
N ALA A 111 -13.49 -2.94 10.21
CA ALA A 111 -14.70 -3.74 10.15
C ALA A 111 -14.43 -4.95 9.25
N LYS A 112 -14.51 -6.16 9.81
CA LYS A 112 -14.15 -7.41 9.14
C LYS A 112 -14.87 -7.58 7.80
N GLU A 113 -16.18 -7.38 7.81
CA GLU A 113 -17.07 -7.54 6.63
C GLU A 113 -16.80 -6.52 5.51
N LYS A 114 -16.19 -5.38 5.84
CA LYS A 114 -15.83 -4.32 4.89
C LYS A 114 -14.36 -4.32 4.52
N SER A 115 -13.65 -5.40 4.86
CA SER A 115 -12.21 -5.51 4.66
C SER A 115 -11.88 -6.60 3.66
N ALA A 116 -10.84 -6.35 2.86
CA ALA A 116 -10.26 -7.34 1.96
C ALA A 116 -8.73 -7.28 1.97
N ILE A 117 -8.07 -8.40 1.75
CA ILE A 117 -6.64 -8.43 1.39
C ILE A 117 -6.50 -8.56 -0.13
N VAL A 118 -5.66 -7.72 -0.70
CA VAL A 118 -5.31 -7.65 -2.12
C VAL A 118 -3.90 -8.22 -2.28
N ILE A 119 -3.82 -9.47 -2.73
CA ILE A 119 -2.56 -10.20 -2.92
C ILE A 119 -2.19 -10.14 -4.40
N ILE A 120 -1.09 -9.44 -4.70
CA ILE A 120 -0.77 -9.00 -6.06
C ILE A 120 0.35 -9.84 -6.68
N ASP A 121 0.08 -10.40 -7.85
CA ASP A 121 1.07 -11.00 -8.75
C ASP A 121 2.03 -12.03 -8.10
N MET A 122 1.56 -12.81 -7.11
CA MET A 122 2.32 -13.92 -6.52
C MET A 122 2.38 -15.13 -7.47
N GLN A 123 2.68 -14.88 -8.74
CA GLN A 123 2.60 -15.82 -9.86
C GLN A 123 3.96 -16.44 -10.19
N ASN A 124 3.95 -17.60 -10.85
CA ASN A 124 5.15 -18.28 -11.32
C ASN A 124 6.07 -17.38 -12.16
N PHE A 125 5.52 -16.50 -13.00
CA PHE A 125 6.33 -15.57 -13.79
C PHE A 125 7.25 -14.68 -12.93
N PHE A 126 6.79 -14.28 -11.74
CA PHE A 126 7.53 -13.36 -10.88
C PHE A 126 8.41 -14.07 -9.84
N LEU A 127 8.10 -15.32 -9.51
CA LEU A 127 8.69 -16.02 -8.37
C LEU A 127 9.38 -17.34 -8.72
N HIS A 128 9.03 -17.97 -9.85
CA HIS A 128 9.63 -19.25 -10.22
C HIS A 128 11.13 -19.05 -10.52
N PRO A 129 12.05 -19.81 -9.88
CA PRO A 129 13.50 -19.60 -10.02
C PRO A 129 14.02 -19.68 -11.47
N ASP A 130 13.39 -20.52 -12.32
CA ASP A 130 13.75 -20.61 -13.74
C ASP A 130 13.38 -19.36 -14.57
N LEU A 131 12.45 -18.53 -14.09
CA LEU A 131 12.00 -17.31 -14.77
C LEU A 131 12.57 -16.04 -14.17
N ARG A 132 12.74 -16.01 -12.84
CA ARG A 132 13.18 -14.82 -12.13
C ARG A 132 13.94 -15.15 -10.85
N ASP A 133 15.04 -14.44 -10.63
CA ASP A 133 15.75 -14.44 -9.35
C ASP A 133 15.07 -13.43 -8.40
N HIS A 134 14.20 -13.92 -7.51
CA HIS A 134 13.43 -13.09 -6.57
C HIS A 134 13.34 -13.71 -5.16
N PRO A 135 14.47 -13.89 -4.45
CA PRO A 135 14.50 -14.55 -3.15
C PRO A 135 13.61 -13.86 -2.11
N THR A 136 13.63 -12.53 -2.06
CA THR A 136 12.78 -11.75 -1.14
C THR A 136 11.28 -11.90 -1.42
N GLY A 137 10.89 -12.16 -2.67
CA GLY A 137 9.49 -12.43 -3.02
C GLY A 137 9.07 -13.84 -2.62
N LEU A 138 9.99 -14.80 -2.68
CA LEU A 138 9.78 -16.15 -2.15
C LEU A 138 9.61 -16.13 -0.62
N ASP A 139 10.34 -15.26 0.08
CA ASP A 139 10.21 -15.09 1.54
C ASP A 139 8.81 -14.64 1.96
N CYS A 140 8.05 -13.95 1.09
CA CYS A 140 6.66 -13.56 1.36
C CYS A 140 5.66 -14.74 1.34
N VAL A 141 6.03 -15.90 0.78
CA VAL A 141 5.11 -17.04 0.62
C VAL A 141 4.67 -17.57 1.98
N VAL A 142 5.60 -17.82 2.92
CA VAL A 142 5.27 -18.39 4.23
C VAL A 142 4.40 -17.44 5.07
N PRO A 143 4.72 -16.14 5.20
CA PRO A 143 3.83 -15.16 5.83
C PRO A 143 2.41 -15.18 5.25
N LEU A 144 2.27 -15.23 3.92
CA LEU A 144 0.95 -15.29 3.27
C LEU A 144 0.21 -16.59 3.55
N MET A 145 0.90 -17.73 3.56
CA MET A 145 0.32 -19.03 3.92
C MET A 145 -0.25 -19.05 5.34
N ASN A 146 0.28 -18.22 6.24
CA ASN A 146 -0.22 -18.09 7.62
C ASN A 146 -1.31 -17.01 7.74
N LEU A 147 -1.14 -15.88 7.06
CA LEU A 147 -2.03 -14.72 7.16
C LEU A 147 -3.39 -14.98 6.52
N VAL A 148 -3.42 -15.58 5.33
CA VAL A 148 -4.65 -15.80 4.57
C VAL A 148 -5.66 -16.65 5.35
N PRO A 149 -5.30 -17.83 5.91
CA PRO A 149 -6.23 -18.59 6.76
C PRO A 149 -6.76 -17.81 7.96
N ALA A 150 -5.91 -17.00 8.61
CA ALA A 150 -6.32 -16.18 9.75
C ALA A 150 -7.36 -15.13 9.33
N LEU A 151 -7.16 -14.46 8.20
CA LEU A 151 -8.12 -13.49 7.65
C LEU A 151 -9.44 -14.16 7.22
N ARG A 152 -9.37 -15.34 6.57
CA ARG A 152 -10.57 -16.12 6.19
C ARG A 152 -11.43 -16.48 7.39
N ALA A 153 -10.81 -16.90 8.51
CA ALA A 153 -11.52 -17.23 9.76
C ALA A 153 -12.29 -16.05 10.37
N HIS A 154 -12.06 -14.82 9.87
CA HIS A 154 -12.75 -13.60 10.28
C HIS A 154 -13.52 -12.93 9.14
N ASP A 155 -13.91 -13.68 8.11
CA ASP A 155 -14.74 -13.20 7.00
C ASP A 155 -14.14 -12.04 6.19
N VAL A 156 -12.83 -11.78 6.34
CA VAL A 156 -12.11 -10.82 5.50
C VAL A 156 -11.92 -11.44 4.12
N LYS A 157 -12.28 -10.70 3.05
CA LYS A 157 -12.23 -11.21 1.69
C LYS A 157 -10.79 -11.36 1.19
N ILE A 158 -10.49 -12.45 0.49
CA ILE A 158 -9.16 -12.70 -0.09
C ILE A 158 -9.22 -12.49 -1.60
N LEU A 159 -8.52 -11.47 -2.10
CA LEU A 159 -8.51 -11.09 -3.50
C LEU A 159 -7.14 -11.36 -4.12
N TRP A 160 -7.07 -12.34 -5.01
CA TRP A 160 -5.87 -12.69 -5.77
C TRP A 160 -5.84 -11.88 -7.06
N VAL A 161 -5.09 -10.79 -7.08
CA VAL A 161 -5.07 -9.80 -8.15
C VAL A 161 -3.84 -10.00 -9.01
N ASN A 162 -4.02 -10.69 -10.13
CA ASN A 162 -2.93 -11.26 -10.89
C ASN A 162 -2.98 -10.82 -12.35
N TRP A 163 -1.82 -10.71 -12.99
CA TRP A 163 -1.78 -10.62 -14.45
C TRP A 163 -2.51 -11.80 -15.08
N GLY A 164 -3.35 -11.51 -16.06
CA GLY A 164 -3.99 -12.55 -16.85
C GLY A 164 -4.62 -11.92 -18.06
N LEU A 165 -3.87 -11.90 -19.15
CA LEU A 165 -4.25 -11.24 -20.38
C LEU A 165 -5.03 -12.18 -21.30
N THR A 166 -5.95 -11.60 -22.04
CA THR A 166 -6.62 -12.20 -23.19
C THR A 166 -6.01 -11.68 -24.49
N ASP A 167 -6.22 -12.39 -25.60
CA ASP A 167 -5.75 -11.93 -26.91
C ASP A 167 -6.35 -10.58 -27.31
N HIS A 168 -7.58 -10.29 -26.87
CA HIS A 168 -8.17 -8.97 -27.06
C HIS A 168 -7.42 -7.89 -26.29
N GLU A 169 -7.10 -8.13 -25.02
CA GLU A 169 -6.38 -7.15 -24.19
C GLU A 169 -5.01 -6.80 -24.77
N LEU A 170 -4.30 -7.76 -25.39
CA LEU A 170 -3.03 -7.50 -26.09
C LEU A 170 -3.14 -6.37 -27.13
N THR A 171 -4.31 -6.20 -27.75
CA THR A 171 -4.55 -5.13 -28.74
C THR A 171 -4.72 -3.73 -28.12
N THR A 172 -4.91 -3.66 -26.80
CA THR A 172 -5.22 -2.42 -26.06
C THR A 172 -4.15 -2.05 -25.02
N ILE A 173 -3.11 -2.86 -24.85
CA ILE A 173 -2.02 -2.56 -23.90
C ILE A 173 -1.23 -1.34 -24.41
N PRO A 174 -1.00 -0.33 -23.56
CA PRO A 174 -0.25 0.86 -23.96
C PRO A 174 1.19 0.52 -24.37
N PRO A 175 1.75 1.19 -25.40
CA PRO A 175 3.11 0.92 -25.89
C PRO A 175 4.20 1.05 -24.81
N SER A 176 4.05 1.96 -23.84
CA SER A 176 4.99 2.12 -22.73
C SER A 176 5.04 0.87 -21.83
N LEU A 177 3.88 0.27 -21.57
CA LEU A 177 3.75 -0.95 -20.79
C LEU A 177 4.32 -2.14 -21.57
N VAL A 178 4.01 -2.25 -22.88
CA VAL A 178 4.63 -3.27 -23.76
C VAL A 178 6.16 -3.16 -23.72
N ARG A 179 6.71 -1.95 -23.92
CA ARG A 179 8.16 -1.70 -23.88
C ARG A 179 8.78 -2.13 -22.55
N GLY A 180 8.09 -1.90 -21.43
CA GLY A 180 8.56 -2.28 -20.10
C GLY A 180 8.76 -3.79 -19.92
N PHE A 181 7.91 -4.61 -20.55
CA PHE A 181 7.95 -6.07 -20.48
C PHE A 181 8.77 -6.74 -21.59
N MET A 182 9.18 -6.00 -22.62
CA MET A 182 10.03 -6.52 -23.71
C MET A 182 11.54 -6.50 -23.38
N LYS A 183 11.92 -6.34 -22.12
CA LYS A 183 13.35 -6.31 -21.72
C LYS A 183 14.02 -7.64 -22.09
N SER A 184 15.16 -7.57 -22.80
CA SER A 184 15.98 -8.71 -23.29
C SER A 184 15.53 -9.44 -24.56
N GLY A 185 14.48 -8.99 -25.27
CA GLY A 185 14.14 -9.53 -26.59
C GLY A 185 13.55 -10.95 -26.59
N ARG A 186 13.35 -11.58 -25.43
CA ARG A 186 12.68 -12.89 -25.26
C ARG A 186 11.15 -12.80 -25.25
N GLY A 187 10.61 -11.84 -26.01
CA GLY A 187 9.18 -11.66 -26.22
C GLY A 187 8.48 -10.83 -25.14
N GLY A 188 7.53 -9.99 -25.57
CA GLY A 188 6.64 -9.22 -24.69
C GLY A 188 5.40 -10.02 -24.32
N PHE A 189 4.37 -9.33 -23.80
CA PHE A 189 3.09 -9.96 -23.46
C PHE A 189 2.57 -10.90 -24.57
N GLY A 190 2.11 -12.09 -24.18
CA GLY A 190 1.57 -13.09 -25.10
C GLY A 190 2.58 -13.89 -25.92
N SER A 191 3.88 -13.59 -25.80
CA SER A 191 4.94 -14.39 -26.44
C SER A 191 5.14 -15.75 -25.76
N GLN A 192 5.63 -16.74 -26.51
CA GLN A 192 5.91 -18.06 -25.97
C GLN A 192 7.17 -18.03 -25.09
N LEU A 193 7.03 -18.36 -23.81
CA LEU A 193 8.16 -18.57 -22.92
C LEU A 193 8.81 -19.94 -23.17
N PRO A 194 10.13 -20.08 -22.95
CA PRO A 194 10.81 -21.37 -23.01
C PRO A 194 10.22 -22.38 -22.02
N GLY A 195 10.35 -23.68 -22.28
CA GLY A 195 9.92 -24.73 -21.36
C GLY A 195 8.39 -24.83 -21.21
N PRO A 196 7.89 -25.27 -20.05
CA PRO A 196 6.46 -25.54 -19.83
C PRO A 196 5.64 -24.28 -19.47
N PHE A 197 6.26 -23.10 -19.47
CA PHE A 197 5.68 -21.88 -18.90
C PHE A 197 4.55 -21.26 -19.73
N GLY A 198 4.41 -21.64 -20.99
CA GLY A 198 3.32 -21.15 -21.83
C GLY A 198 3.50 -19.72 -22.33
N ARG A 199 2.41 -19.06 -22.71
CA ARG A 199 2.43 -17.67 -23.21
C ARG A 199 2.53 -16.67 -22.06
N LEU A 200 3.44 -15.70 -22.19
CA LEU A 200 3.76 -14.73 -21.15
C LEU A 200 2.52 -13.96 -20.67
N LEU A 201 2.19 -14.13 -19.38
CA LEU A 201 1.12 -13.46 -18.64
C LEU A 201 -0.29 -13.63 -19.22
N MET A 202 -0.51 -14.66 -20.04
CA MET A 202 -1.83 -14.99 -20.59
C MET A 202 -2.62 -15.89 -19.64
N ARG A 203 -3.95 -15.72 -19.62
CA ARG A 203 -4.84 -16.52 -18.77
C ARG A 203 -4.71 -18.02 -19.09
N GLY A 204 -4.64 -18.84 -18.05
CA GLY A 204 -4.58 -20.30 -18.15
C GLY A 204 -3.19 -20.85 -18.49
N GLU A 205 -2.18 -20.01 -18.61
CA GLU A 205 -0.79 -20.45 -18.82
C GLU A 205 -0.07 -20.64 -17.48
N TYR A 206 0.85 -21.60 -17.41
CA TYR A 206 1.53 -21.97 -16.17
C TYR A 206 2.27 -20.80 -15.50
N ASN A 207 2.89 -19.91 -16.28
CA ASN A 207 3.54 -18.71 -15.74
C ASN A 207 2.56 -17.73 -15.05
N SER A 208 1.27 -17.80 -15.37
CA SER A 208 0.22 -16.96 -14.78
C SER A 208 -0.52 -17.62 -13.62
N GLU A 209 -0.21 -18.87 -13.28
CA GLU A 209 -0.68 -19.50 -12.04
C GLU A 209 0.07 -18.93 -10.84
N LEU A 210 -0.51 -19.10 -9.64
CA LEU A 210 0.16 -18.73 -8.39
C LEU A 210 1.37 -19.63 -8.15
N TYR A 211 2.38 -19.07 -7.48
CA TYR A 211 3.61 -19.79 -7.20
C TYR A 211 3.44 -20.80 -6.06
N GLY A 212 3.88 -22.04 -6.33
CA GLY A 212 4.04 -23.08 -5.31
C GLY A 212 2.78 -23.33 -4.48
N PRO A 213 2.86 -23.30 -3.14
CA PRO A 213 1.72 -23.65 -2.27
C PRO A 213 0.57 -22.64 -2.32
N LEU A 214 0.80 -21.42 -2.84
CA LEU A 214 -0.24 -20.39 -2.93
C LEU A 214 -1.35 -20.78 -3.91
N GLN A 215 -1.04 -21.58 -4.93
CA GLN A 215 -2.05 -22.09 -5.87
C GLN A 215 -3.05 -23.00 -5.16
N GLY A 216 -2.57 -23.94 -4.34
CA GLY A 216 -3.43 -24.80 -3.52
C GLY A 216 -4.24 -24.01 -2.50
N LEU A 217 -3.59 -23.03 -1.84
CA LEU A 217 -4.26 -22.14 -0.89
C LEU A 217 -5.43 -21.38 -1.55
N TYR A 218 -5.25 -20.85 -2.76
CA TYR A 218 -6.32 -20.22 -3.52
C TYR A 218 -7.43 -21.21 -3.88
N GLU A 219 -7.09 -22.40 -4.34
CA GLU A 219 -8.08 -23.41 -4.74
C GLU A 219 -8.97 -23.86 -3.58
N GLU A 220 -8.42 -23.98 -2.37
CA GLU A 220 -9.18 -24.23 -1.14
C GLU A 220 -10.18 -23.10 -0.88
N GLY A 221 -9.70 -21.85 -0.81
CA GLY A 221 -10.56 -20.70 -0.55
C GLY A 221 -11.60 -20.44 -1.65
N ARG A 222 -11.28 -20.79 -2.91
CA ARG A 222 -12.22 -20.73 -4.04
C ARG A 222 -13.35 -21.74 -3.87
N GLN A 223 -13.05 -22.95 -3.39
CA GLN A 223 -14.07 -23.97 -3.13
C GLN A 223 -14.98 -23.56 -1.95
N GLU A 224 -14.43 -22.86 -0.97
CA GLU A 224 -15.16 -22.33 0.19
C GLU A 224 -15.92 -21.02 -0.12
N GLY A 225 -15.61 -20.35 -1.23
CA GLY A 225 -16.22 -19.07 -1.60
C GLY A 225 -15.65 -17.87 -0.83
N THR A 226 -14.49 -18.03 -0.16
CA THR A 226 -13.80 -16.97 0.58
C THR A 226 -12.82 -16.17 -0.29
N ASP A 227 -12.38 -16.78 -1.40
CA ASP A 227 -11.32 -16.26 -2.26
C ASP A 227 -11.81 -15.97 -3.67
N VAL A 228 -11.35 -14.85 -4.22
CA VAL A 228 -11.74 -14.38 -5.54
C VAL A 228 -10.50 -14.11 -6.38
N TRP A 229 -10.52 -14.60 -7.61
CA TRP A 229 -9.49 -14.32 -8.59
C TRP A 229 -9.86 -13.11 -9.43
N ILE A 230 -8.94 -12.16 -9.51
CA ILE A 230 -9.11 -10.93 -10.27
C ILE A 230 -7.98 -10.85 -11.30
N HIS A 231 -8.36 -10.85 -12.57
CA HIS A 231 -7.40 -10.60 -13.65
C HIS A 231 -7.20 -9.09 -13.84
N LYS A 232 -5.95 -8.65 -13.74
CA LYS A 232 -5.55 -7.31 -14.17
C LYS A 232 -4.75 -7.34 -15.47
N ASN A 233 -4.80 -6.23 -16.18
CA ASN A 233 -4.15 -6.02 -17.46
C ASN A 233 -3.27 -4.76 -17.49
N ARG A 234 -3.01 -4.18 -16.31
CA ARG A 234 -2.11 -3.05 -16.06
C ARG A 234 -1.31 -3.33 -14.78
N MET A 235 -0.38 -2.42 -14.47
CA MET A 235 0.39 -2.44 -13.23
C MET A 235 -0.52 -2.43 -11.99
N SER A 236 -1.35 -1.40 -11.87
CA SER A 236 -2.37 -1.31 -10.83
C SER A 236 -3.56 -2.21 -11.15
N GLY A 237 -4.04 -2.94 -10.14
CA GLY A 237 -5.26 -3.75 -10.22
C GLY A 237 -6.54 -2.91 -10.33
N ILE A 238 -6.46 -1.62 -9.99
CA ILE A 238 -7.58 -0.67 -9.93
C ILE A 238 -7.28 0.64 -10.69
N TRP A 239 -6.55 0.52 -11.81
CA TRP A 239 -6.05 1.64 -12.62
C TRP A 239 -7.14 2.53 -13.25
N GLY A 240 -8.39 2.05 -13.32
CA GLY A 240 -9.49 2.74 -13.99
C GLY A 240 -10.85 2.34 -13.39
N GLY A 241 -11.88 3.12 -13.70
CA GLY A 241 -13.25 2.75 -13.34
C GLY A 241 -13.64 1.44 -14.02
N GLN A 242 -14.47 0.63 -13.36
CA GLN A 242 -14.99 -0.63 -13.91
C GLN A 242 -13.93 -1.71 -14.20
N THR A 243 -12.75 -1.62 -13.59
CA THR A 243 -11.86 -2.78 -13.51
C THR A 243 -12.53 -3.89 -12.68
N ALA A 244 -12.15 -5.15 -12.89
CA ALA A 244 -12.74 -6.26 -12.13
C ALA A 244 -12.56 -6.09 -10.61
N LEU A 245 -11.40 -5.56 -10.17
CA LEU A 245 -11.19 -5.21 -8.76
C LEU A 245 -12.14 -4.11 -8.30
N ASP A 246 -12.24 -3.01 -9.04
CA ASP A 246 -13.12 -1.88 -8.70
C ASP A 246 -14.58 -2.31 -8.54
N LEU A 247 -15.09 -3.08 -9.51
CA LEU A 247 -16.47 -3.58 -9.48
C LEU A 247 -16.71 -4.47 -8.26
N TYR A 248 -15.79 -5.40 -7.99
CA TYR A 248 -15.91 -6.31 -6.85
C TYR A 248 -15.95 -5.54 -5.51
N LEU A 249 -15.01 -4.60 -5.33
CA LEU A 249 -14.91 -3.81 -4.11
C LEU A 249 -16.16 -2.96 -3.87
N GLN A 250 -16.69 -2.32 -4.93
CA GLN A 250 -17.93 -1.54 -4.85
C GLN A 250 -19.16 -2.41 -4.56
N GLU A 251 -19.31 -3.55 -5.24
CA GLU A 251 -20.44 -4.46 -5.06
C GLU A 251 -20.50 -5.03 -3.64
N HIS A 252 -19.35 -5.27 -3.02
CA HIS A 252 -19.24 -5.83 -1.67
C HIS A 252 -19.11 -4.77 -0.57
N GLY A 253 -19.16 -3.48 -0.92
CA GLY A 253 -19.07 -2.38 0.05
C GLY A 253 -17.76 -2.38 0.85
N ILE A 254 -16.66 -2.86 0.24
CA ILE A 254 -15.34 -2.88 0.87
C ILE A 254 -14.83 -1.44 0.98
N SER A 255 -14.30 -1.09 2.15
CA SER A 255 -13.71 0.23 2.42
C SER A 255 -12.27 0.14 2.93
N THR A 256 -11.85 -1.02 3.45
CA THR A 256 -10.50 -1.22 4.00
C THR A 256 -9.76 -2.30 3.23
N LEU A 257 -8.51 -2.02 2.84
CA LEU A 257 -7.70 -2.90 2.01
C LEU A 257 -6.33 -3.17 2.64
N PHE A 258 -6.02 -4.45 2.82
CA PHE A 258 -4.67 -4.92 3.09
C PHE A 258 -3.92 -5.16 1.77
N PHE A 259 -2.66 -4.78 1.66
CA PHE A 259 -1.85 -4.95 0.45
C PHE A 259 -0.67 -5.87 0.69
N ALA A 260 -0.55 -6.87 -0.18
CA ALA A 260 0.53 -7.85 -0.21
C ALA A 260 0.91 -8.20 -1.66
N GLY A 261 2.04 -8.87 -1.83
CA GLY A 261 2.49 -9.43 -3.10
C GLY A 261 3.71 -8.72 -3.70
N VAL A 262 3.88 -8.85 -5.00
CA VAL A 262 5.05 -8.35 -5.73
C VAL A 262 4.68 -7.57 -7.00
N ASN A 263 5.51 -6.67 -7.52
CA ASN A 263 6.62 -6.05 -6.81
C ASN A 263 6.11 -4.86 -5.97
N ALA A 264 6.71 -4.67 -4.80
CA ALA A 264 6.39 -3.64 -3.81
C ALA A 264 6.31 -2.22 -4.43
N ASP A 265 7.30 -1.84 -5.23
CA ASP A 265 7.46 -0.51 -5.83
C ASP A 265 6.77 -0.34 -7.20
N GLN A 266 6.04 -1.37 -7.66
CA GLN A 266 5.41 -1.37 -8.98
C GLN A 266 3.92 -1.71 -8.86
N CYS A 267 3.53 -2.98 -9.03
CA CYS A 267 2.13 -3.39 -9.02
C CYS A 267 1.47 -3.17 -7.66
N VAL A 268 2.19 -3.43 -6.57
CA VAL A 268 1.69 -3.20 -5.20
C VAL A 268 1.50 -1.72 -4.95
N LEU A 269 2.56 -0.90 -5.08
CA LEU A 269 2.47 0.55 -4.89
C LEU A 269 1.45 1.20 -5.85
N GLY A 270 1.40 0.79 -7.12
CA GLY A 270 0.43 1.31 -8.07
C GLY A 270 -1.01 1.04 -7.65
N THR A 271 -1.30 -0.18 -7.20
CA THR A 271 -2.65 -0.53 -6.71
C THR A 271 -2.97 0.19 -5.39
N LEU A 272 -2.01 0.28 -4.48
CA LEU A 272 -2.11 1.01 -3.21
C LEU A 272 -2.47 2.48 -3.44
N VAL A 273 -1.71 3.17 -4.30
CA VAL A 273 -1.89 4.61 -4.56
C VAL A 273 -3.23 4.88 -5.24
N ASP A 274 -3.61 4.07 -6.24
CA ASP A 274 -4.91 4.21 -6.89
C ASP A 274 -6.08 3.95 -5.93
N ALA A 275 -5.94 2.97 -5.02
CA ALA A 275 -6.92 2.72 -3.98
C ALA A 275 -7.01 3.89 -2.99
N TYR A 276 -5.88 4.42 -2.52
CA TYR A 276 -5.84 5.58 -1.65
C TYR A 276 -6.54 6.79 -2.28
N PHE A 277 -6.27 7.10 -3.54
CA PHE A 277 -6.93 8.21 -4.25
C PHE A 277 -8.44 8.00 -4.48
N ARG A 278 -8.92 6.76 -4.36
CA ARG A 278 -10.35 6.44 -4.37
C ARG A 278 -10.98 6.46 -2.98
N GLY A 279 -10.20 6.68 -1.93
CA GLY A 279 -10.68 6.82 -0.55
C GLY A 279 -10.77 5.52 0.24
N TYR A 280 -10.08 4.46 -0.17
CA TYR A 280 -9.97 3.24 0.65
C TYR A 280 -8.99 3.46 1.82
N ASP A 281 -9.31 2.88 2.98
CA ASP A 281 -8.37 2.77 4.10
C ASP A 281 -7.31 1.72 3.78
N CYS A 282 -6.09 2.16 3.48
CA CYS A 282 -5.05 1.28 2.97
C CYS A 282 -4.09 0.84 4.09
N ILE A 283 -3.80 -0.46 4.14
CA ILE A 283 -2.91 -1.08 5.12
C ILE A 283 -1.89 -1.95 4.39
N THR A 284 -0.62 -1.60 4.42
CA THR A 284 0.46 -2.41 3.83
C THR A 284 0.96 -3.45 4.82
N VAL A 285 1.11 -4.70 4.37
CA VAL A 285 1.64 -5.81 5.16
C VAL A 285 3.11 -6.01 4.79
N GLU A 286 4.02 -5.45 5.60
CA GLU A 286 5.42 -5.22 5.25
C GLU A 286 6.22 -6.49 4.93
N ASP A 287 5.95 -7.57 5.66
CA ASP A 287 6.57 -8.89 5.50
C ASP A 287 5.89 -9.75 4.42
N CYS A 288 4.83 -9.23 3.80
CA CYS A 288 4.15 -9.86 2.66
C CYS A 288 4.34 -9.08 1.36
N ILE A 289 5.26 -8.10 1.30
CA ILE A 289 5.62 -7.40 0.06
C ILE A 289 7.12 -7.47 -0.21
N ALA A 290 7.50 -7.54 -1.50
CA ALA A 290 8.90 -7.56 -1.88
C ALA A 290 9.13 -6.97 -3.27
N THR A 291 10.38 -6.60 -3.56
CA THR A 291 10.78 -6.18 -4.91
C THR A 291 12.20 -6.65 -5.24
N THR A 292 12.49 -6.75 -6.53
CA THR A 292 13.85 -6.95 -7.08
C THR A 292 14.52 -5.63 -7.47
N SER A 293 13.85 -4.49 -7.24
CA SER A 293 14.45 -3.18 -7.48
C SER A 293 15.65 -2.94 -6.55
N PRO A 294 16.55 -2.01 -6.88
CA PRO A 294 17.71 -1.70 -6.04
C PRO A 294 17.33 -1.33 -4.60
N ALA A 295 18.31 -1.42 -3.69
CA ALA A 295 18.20 -0.89 -2.33
C ALA A 295 17.69 0.57 -2.35
N GLY A 296 16.85 0.95 -1.39
CA GLY A 296 16.05 2.17 -1.44
C GLY A 296 14.60 1.94 -1.83
N ALA A 297 14.33 0.99 -2.72
CA ALA A 297 12.99 0.84 -3.33
C ALA A 297 11.92 0.41 -2.33
N LEU A 298 12.14 -0.69 -1.60
CA LEU A 298 11.19 -1.16 -0.58
C LEU A 298 11.05 -0.16 0.57
N GLU A 299 12.16 0.43 1.02
CA GLU A 299 12.16 1.43 2.10
C GLU A 299 11.32 2.66 1.72
N SER A 300 11.43 3.12 0.47
CA SER A 300 10.60 4.21 -0.05
C SER A 300 9.12 3.84 -0.09
N VAL A 301 8.78 2.61 -0.49
CA VAL A 301 7.38 2.13 -0.48
C VAL A 301 6.83 2.14 0.93
N LEU A 302 7.53 1.53 1.89
CA LEU A 302 7.08 1.44 3.28
C LEU A 302 6.97 2.83 3.93
N TYR A 303 7.96 3.69 3.70
CA TYR A 303 7.93 5.07 4.20
C TYR A 303 6.68 5.83 3.72
N ASN A 304 6.37 5.76 2.42
CA ASN A 304 5.21 6.45 1.86
C ASN A 304 3.89 5.76 2.24
N ALA A 305 3.86 4.43 2.35
CA ALA A 305 2.68 3.69 2.79
C ALA A 305 2.22 4.15 4.18
N GLY A 306 3.13 4.20 5.16
CA GLY A 306 2.80 4.61 6.53
C GLY A 306 2.72 6.13 6.74
N GLY A 307 3.49 6.91 5.95
CA GLY A 307 3.53 8.37 6.09
C GLY A 307 2.45 9.11 5.32
N SER A 308 2.01 8.57 4.18
CA SER A 308 1.16 9.27 3.21
C SER A 308 -0.10 8.51 2.79
N TYR A 309 -0.02 7.18 2.63
CA TYR A 309 -1.10 6.43 1.97
C TYR A 309 -1.96 5.59 2.92
N GLY A 310 -1.63 5.53 4.20
CA GLY A 310 -2.40 4.78 5.20
C GLY A 310 -1.52 4.26 6.33
N PHE A 311 -1.56 2.95 6.56
CA PHE A 311 -0.89 2.30 7.68
C PHE A 311 0.05 1.18 7.22
N VAL A 312 1.03 0.85 8.06
CA VAL A 312 1.92 -0.29 7.87
C VAL A 312 1.81 -1.22 9.08
N THR A 313 1.72 -2.52 8.82
CA THR A 313 1.72 -3.57 9.83
C THR A 313 2.45 -4.81 9.32
N SER A 314 2.54 -5.85 10.14
CA SER A 314 3.08 -7.17 9.76
C SER A 314 2.02 -8.26 9.84
N SER A 315 2.24 -9.36 9.12
CA SER A 315 1.35 -10.52 9.14
C SER A 315 1.14 -11.06 10.56
N GLU A 316 2.20 -11.13 11.37
CA GLU A 316 2.15 -11.56 12.77
C GLU A 316 1.24 -10.66 13.62
N ARG A 317 1.34 -9.33 13.47
CA ARG A 317 0.50 -8.37 14.19
C ARG A 317 -0.99 -8.56 13.84
N ILE A 318 -1.29 -8.81 12.56
CA ILE A 318 -2.66 -9.09 12.11
C ILE A 318 -3.17 -10.42 12.69
N ILE A 319 -2.40 -11.50 12.56
CA ILE A 319 -2.78 -12.84 13.06
C ILE A 319 -3.05 -12.80 14.57
N LYS A 320 -2.21 -12.09 15.33
CA LYS A 320 -2.40 -11.93 16.78
C LYS A 320 -3.65 -11.14 17.13
N ALA A 321 -4.00 -10.12 16.35
CA ALA A 321 -5.24 -9.36 16.53
C ALA A 321 -6.49 -10.16 16.16
N ALA A 322 -6.35 -11.10 15.22
CA ALA A 322 -7.39 -12.05 14.81
C ALA A 322 -7.63 -13.18 15.85
N SER A 323 -6.61 -13.56 16.62
CA SER A 323 -6.65 -14.71 17.54
C SER A 323 -7.56 -14.53 18.77
#